data_AF-A0A1V5H024-F1
#
_entry.id   AF-A0A1V5H024-F1
#
_cell.length_a   1.000
_cell.length_b   1.000
_cell.length_c   1.000
_cell.angle_alpha   90.00
_cell.angle_beta   90.00
_cell.angle_gamma   90.00
#
_symmetry.space_group_name_H-M   'P 1'
#
loop_
_entity.id
_entity.type
_entity.pdbx_description
1 polymer ?
#
loop_
_entity_poly.entity_id
_entity_poly.type
_entity_poly.pdbx_seq_one_letter_code
_entity_poly.pdbx_strand_id
1 'polypeptide(L)'
;MIETEESSGFGFITFGELENRHKSRPPRESRANDAEWSSFHERLRGCPDIYDSFPCIFYIEVDNAIACRFFAVPDRLFVDDKVYQWAWAGALYTEDAYRGKGLATRLVRGMEKTLHERNIGWGGVFSNDIALAIYRKLGFTIPGFAPRYLMMKTIRPLLEYHLGKRKIVKVFDGFYRTLAKAFSPALIVRAYGKYEMEIVDADGLSALLQSTRLHHAQRYHFDSSAERLRWKIGKRSDMSICTVREKKRGRHIGYFITKTRPITEPFGGKYKDFMLMTMMDYGVCSDRADGLGILVSQAVGFFMKSNAEVFELITTAGTEKRIDWSTGLVKAGRGMSFKYSIPSTWNFEEDSKCLTSWELNHFSADAFAFY
;
A
#
# COMPACT_ATOMS: atom_id res chain seq x y z
N MET A 1 12.68 6.04 38.20
CA MET A 1 13.88 5.19 38.16
C MET A 1 14.29 5.04 36.73
N ILE A 2 15.50 5.50 36.41
CA ILE A 2 16.11 5.46 35.09
C ILE A 2 16.90 4.15 35.05
N GLU A 3 16.35 3.12 34.43
CA GLU A 3 17.08 1.87 34.16
C GLU A 3 17.90 2.04 32.88
N THR A 4 19.21 2.23 33.09
CA THR A 4 20.38 1.88 32.27
C THR A 4 20.18 1.60 30.77
N GLU A 5 20.72 2.51 29.94
CA GLU A 5 20.84 2.42 28.47
C GLU A 5 21.80 1.33 27.95
N GLU A 6 22.48 0.58 28.82
CA GLU A 6 23.68 -0.20 28.46
C GLU A 6 23.46 -1.65 27.99
N SER A 7 22.28 -2.27 28.15
CA SER A 7 22.09 -3.69 27.78
C SER A 7 21.48 -3.93 26.39
N SER A 8 21.26 -2.89 25.58
CA SER A 8 20.58 -3.04 24.29
C SER A 8 21.28 -2.35 23.11
N GLY A 9 21.73 -3.15 22.15
CA GLY A 9 22.40 -2.67 20.94
C GLY A 9 21.40 -2.35 19.83
N PHE A 10 21.40 -1.11 19.34
CA PHE A 10 20.77 -0.79 18.05
C PHE A 10 21.68 -1.29 16.93
N GLY A 11 21.10 -1.97 15.95
CA GLY A 11 21.82 -2.45 14.77
C GLY A 11 20.98 -2.37 13.51
N PHE A 12 21.65 -2.53 12.38
CA PHE A 12 20.99 -2.74 11.09
C PHE A 12 21.81 -3.74 10.26
N ILE A 13 21.16 -4.30 9.25
CA ILE A 13 21.78 -5.18 8.25
C ILE A 13 21.54 -4.55 6.89
N THR A 14 22.60 -4.50 6.09
CA THR A 14 22.56 -4.08 4.69
C THR A 14 22.17 -5.24 3.78
N PHE A 15 21.69 -4.94 2.58
CA PHE A 15 21.33 -5.97 1.62
C PHE A 15 22.52 -6.88 1.24
N GLY A 16 23.71 -6.32 1.07
CA GLY A 16 24.92 -7.08 0.77
C GLY A 16 25.33 -8.02 1.91
N GLU A 17 25.17 -7.60 3.17
CA GLU A 17 25.37 -8.48 4.33
C GLU A 17 24.31 -9.59 4.36
N LEU A 18 23.06 -9.27 4.03
CA LEU A 18 21.95 -10.22 3.95
C LEU A 18 22.17 -11.28 2.86
N GLU A 19 22.69 -10.91 1.69
CA GLU A 19 23.09 -11.84 0.62
C GLU A 19 24.23 -12.79 1.05
N ASN A 20 25.16 -12.29 1.86
CA ASN A 20 26.35 -13.06 2.29
C ASN A 20 26.14 -13.88 3.58
N ARG A 21 24.93 -13.89 4.15
CA ARG A 21 24.60 -14.51 5.45
C ARG A 21 24.73 -16.03 5.56
N HIS A 22 25.09 -16.74 4.47
CA HIS A 22 25.56 -18.12 4.60
C HIS A 22 26.84 -18.25 5.47
N LYS A 23 27.50 -17.14 5.85
CA LYS A 23 28.77 -17.12 6.60
C LYS A 23 28.71 -16.56 8.03
N SER A 24 27.59 -16.02 8.50
CA SER A 24 27.47 -15.45 9.86
C SER A 24 26.16 -15.90 10.53
N ARG A 25 26.29 -16.49 11.73
CA ARG A 25 25.15 -16.95 12.54
C ARG A 25 24.17 -15.80 12.77
N PRO A 26 22.85 -16.01 12.62
CA PRO A 26 21.88 -15.06 13.14
C PRO A 26 22.03 -14.95 14.66
N PRO A 27 21.74 -13.79 15.28
CA PRO A 27 21.41 -13.73 16.70
C PRO A 27 20.33 -14.78 16.99
N ARG A 28 20.29 -15.41 18.17
CA ARG A 28 19.36 -16.52 18.42
C ARG A 28 17.90 -16.04 18.27
N GLU A 29 17.28 -16.37 17.14
CA GLU A 29 15.90 -15.99 16.81
C GLU A 29 14.90 -17.02 17.37
N SER A 30 13.67 -16.57 17.58
CA SER A 30 12.52 -17.49 17.62
C SER A 30 12.25 -17.98 16.19
N ARG A 31 11.87 -19.25 16.01
CA ARG A 31 11.61 -19.86 14.68
C ARG A 31 10.61 -19.09 13.80
N ALA A 32 9.77 -18.24 14.38
CA ALA A 32 8.81 -17.40 13.65
C ALA A 32 9.47 -16.23 12.92
N ASN A 33 10.60 -15.72 13.42
CA ASN A 33 11.31 -14.59 12.81
C ASN A 33 12.11 -15.02 11.55
N ASP A 34 12.69 -16.23 11.54
CA ASP A 34 13.49 -16.74 10.41
C ASP A 34 12.72 -16.81 9.08
N ALA A 35 11.45 -17.21 9.11
CA ALA A 35 10.62 -17.38 7.92
C ALA A 35 10.24 -16.02 7.29
N GLU A 36 9.89 -15.03 8.12
CA GLU A 36 9.58 -13.68 7.66
C GLU A 36 10.81 -12.99 7.05
N TRP A 37 11.98 -13.16 7.64
CA TRP A 37 13.23 -12.58 7.15
C TRP A 37 13.65 -13.20 5.82
N SER A 38 13.53 -14.52 5.71
CA SER A 38 13.84 -15.26 4.48
C SER A 38 12.91 -14.84 3.34
N SER A 39 11.61 -14.71 3.62
CA SER A 39 10.64 -14.25 2.60
C SER A 39 10.85 -12.79 2.22
N PHE A 40 11.18 -11.93 3.18
CA PHE A 40 11.55 -10.53 2.93
C PHE A 40 12.82 -10.43 2.05
N HIS A 41 13.83 -11.24 2.36
CA HIS A 41 15.08 -11.31 1.60
C HIS A 41 14.85 -11.74 0.15
N GLU A 42 14.13 -12.84 -0.06
CA GLU A 42 13.78 -13.32 -1.40
C GLU A 42 13.03 -12.25 -2.21
N ARG A 43 12.13 -11.52 -1.57
CA ARG A 43 11.41 -10.41 -2.21
C ARG A 43 12.35 -9.28 -2.59
N LEU A 44 13.30 -8.90 -1.71
CA LEU A 44 14.23 -7.81 -1.98
C LEU A 44 15.18 -8.06 -3.14
N ARG A 45 15.60 -9.31 -3.41
CA ARG A 45 16.52 -9.63 -4.52
C ARG A 45 16.06 -9.15 -5.89
N GLY A 46 14.76 -9.04 -6.11
CA GLY A 46 14.18 -8.56 -7.37
C GLY A 46 13.87 -7.07 -7.40
N CYS A 47 14.15 -6.32 -6.32
CA CYS A 47 13.77 -4.91 -6.21
C CYS A 47 14.67 -4.05 -7.12
N PRO A 48 14.13 -3.29 -8.10
CA PRO A 48 14.96 -2.54 -9.05
C PRO A 48 15.87 -1.50 -8.41
N ASP A 49 15.46 -0.95 -7.27
CA ASP A 49 16.19 0.11 -6.56
C ASP A 49 17.13 -0.42 -5.45
N ILE A 50 17.30 -1.75 -5.33
CA ILE A 50 18.17 -2.34 -4.29
C ILE A 50 19.64 -2.23 -4.65
N TYR A 51 20.47 -2.01 -3.63
CA TYR A 51 21.93 -1.98 -3.75
C TYR A 51 22.56 -2.50 -2.44
N ASP A 52 23.78 -3.03 -2.53
CA ASP A 52 24.41 -3.77 -1.43
C ASP A 52 24.48 -3.00 -0.11
N SER A 53 24.77 -1.70 -0.14
CA SER A 53 24.89 -0.89 1.07
C SER A 53 23.56 -0.37 1.62
N PHE A 54 22.43 -0.71 1.01
CA PHE A 54 21.11 -0.27 1.47
C PHE A 54 20.76 -0.95 2.80
N PRO A 55 20.48 -0.21 3.89
CA PRO A 55 20.09 -0.78 5.17
C PRO A 55 18.63 -1.25 5.12
N CYS A 56 18.40 -2.56 5.09
CA CYS A 56 17.09 -3.15 4.83
C CYS A 56 16.41 -3.73 6.09
N ILE A 57 17.17 -4.06 7.14
CA ILE A 57 16.64 -4.57 8.40
C ILE A 57 17.24 -3.78 9.55
N PHE A 58 16.40 -3.21 10.39
CA PHE A 58 16.79 -2.49 11.60
C PHE A 58 16.32 -3.27 12.82
N TYR A 59 17.13 -3.33 13.87
CA TYR A 59 16.77 -4.08 15.07
C TYR A 59 17.34 -3.47 16.36
N ILE A 60 16.74 -3.86 17.48
CA ILE A 60 17.31 -3.72 18.81
C ILE A 60 17.49 -5.12 19.39
N GLU A 61 18.70 -5.40 19.83
CA GLU A 61 19.06 -6.61 20.55
C GLU A 61 19.02 -6.37 22.06
N VAL A 62 18.50 -7.32 22.82
CA VAL A 62 18.51 -7.36 24.29
C VAL A 62 18.87 -8.79 24.70
N ASP A 63 19.86 -8.97 25.58
CA ASP A 63 20.28 -10.29 26.09
C ASP A 63 20.55 -11.34 24.98
N ASN A 64 21.22 -10.93 23.90
CA ASN A 64 21.53 -11.73 22.70
C ASN A 64 20.31 -12.21 21.89
N ALA A 65 19.17 -11.52 21.99
CA ALA A 65 17.96 -11.77 21.22
C ALA A 65 17.41 -10.49 20.58
N ILE A 66 16.88 -10.60 19.36
CA ILE A 66 16.21 -9.48 18.68
C ILE A 66 14.88 -9.19 19.38
N ALA A 67 14.81 -8.07 20.11
CA ALA A 67 13.63 -7.67 20.88
C ALA A 67 12.66 -6.79 20.08
N CYS A 68 13.18 -6.06 19.10
CA CYS A 68 12.41 -5.13 18.27
C CYS A 68 13.01 -5.08 16.86
N ARG A 69 12.19 -5.04 15.82
CA ARG A 69 12.65 -4.97 14.43
C ARG A 69 11.76 -4.12 13.54
N PHE A 70 12.34 -3.67 12.43
CA PHE A 70 11.67 -2.89 11.42
C PHE A 70 12.36 -3.08 10.07
N PHE A 71 11.59 -3.17 8.99
CA PHE A 71 12.12 -3.41 7.66
C PHE A 71 12.04 -2.15 6.80
N ALA A 72 12.97 -2.02 5.87
CA ALA A 72 13.04 -0.94 4.90
C ALA A 72 13.27 -1.49 3.49
N VAL A 73 12.63 -0.85 2.50
CA VAL A 73 12.79 -1.18 1.08
C VAL A 73 13.09 0.10 0.31
N PRO A 74 14.08 0.10 -0.61
CA PRO A 74 14.42 1.30 -1.36
C PRO A 74 13.34 1.62 -2.39
N ASP A 75 13.20 2.91 -2.69
CA ASP A 75 12.36 3.48 -3.74
C ASP A 75 12.98 4.80 -4.21
N ARG A 76 12.38 5.41 -5.23
CA ARG A 76 12.70 6.75 -5.70
C ARG A 76 11.47 7.63 -5.55
N LEU A 77 11.68 8.81 -4.96
CA LEU A 77 10.70 9.87 -4.89
C LEU A 77 11.04 10.91 -5.96
N PHE A 78 10.08 11.17 -6.83
CA PHE A 78 10.15 12.18 -7.87
C PHE A 78 9.43 13.44 -7.40
N VAL A 79 10.09 14.59 -7.53
CA VAL A 79 9.54 15.91 -7.21
C VAL A 79 9.97 16.85 -8.32
N ASP A 80 9.03 17.25 -9.16
CA ASP A 80 9.31 18.01 -10.38
C ASP A 80 10.38 17.29 -11.23
N ASP A 81 11.53 17.93 -11.49
CA ASP A 81 12.65 17.36 -12.26
C ASP A 81 13.71 16.66 -11.38
N LYS A 82 13.47 16.53 -10.07
CA LYS A 82 14.43 15.96 -9.11
C LYS A 82 14.03 14.56 -8.67
N VAL A 83 15.05 13.72 -8.47
CA VAL A 83 14.90 12.35 -7.96
C VAL A 83 15.62 12.23 -6.63
N TYR A 84 14.92 11.69 -5.64
CA TYR A 84 15.38 11.54 -4.28
C TYR A 84 15.37 10.07 -3.86
N GLN A 85 16.39 9.65 -3.11
CA GLN A 85 16.45 8.29 -2.56
C GLN A 85 15.47 8.14 -1.41
N TRP A 86 14.54 7.19 -1.53
CA TRP A 86 13.49 6.97 -0.55
C TRP A 86 13.58 5.56 0.05
N ALA A 87 13.14 5.41 1.29
CA ALA A 87 12.91 4.12 1.91
C ALA A 87 11.45 4.01 2.38
N TRP A 88 10.80 2.93 1.99
CA TRP A 88 9.52 2.52 2.56
C TRP A 88 9.75 1.60 3.74
N ALA A 89 9.17 1.94 4.89
CA ALA A 89 9.30 1.16 6.11
C ALA A 89 7.96 0.54 6.56
N GLY A 90 8.02 -0.70 7.04
CA GLY A 90 6.86 -1.49 7.45
C GLY A 90 7.22 -2.70 8.31
N ALA A 91 6.20 -3.34 8.87
CA ALA A 91 6.32 -4.44 9.84
C ALA A 91 7.16 -4.10 11.09
N LEU A 92 6.88 -2.94 11.70
CA LEU A 92 7.44 -2.60 13.01
C LEU A 92 6.88 -3.58 14.06
N TYR A 93 7.77 -4.36 14.66
CA TYR A 93 7.39 -5.39 15.63
C TYR A 93 8.26 -5.30 16.89
N THR A 94 7.63 -5.49 18.04
CA THR A 94 8.28 -5.62 19.34
C THR A 94 7.75 -6.87 20.02
N GLU A 95 8.67 -7.76 20.40
CA GLU A 95 8.39 -9.00 21.12
C GLU A 95 7.64 -8.70 22.42
N ASP A 96 6.67 -9.55 22.77
CA ASP A 96 5.72 -9.34 23.86
C ASP A 96 6.41 -9.00 25.18
N ALA A 97 7.48 -9.72 25.52
CA ALA A 97 8.26 -9.54 26.75
C ALA A 97 8.97 -8.16 26.87
N TYR A 98 9.09 -7.43 25.76
CA TYR A 98 9.79 -6.15 25.70
C TYR A 98 8.89 -4.95 25.37
N ARG A 99 7.57 -5.17 25.24
CA ARG A 99 6.60 -4.09 25.03
C ARG A 99 6.56 -3.14 26.23
N GLY A 100 6.21 -1.88 25.97
CA GLY A 100 6.16 -0.83 27.00
C GLY A 100 7.51 -0.24 27.41
N LYS A 101 8.65 -0.84 26.98
CA LYS A 101 10.01 -0.38 27.34
C LYS A 101 10.58 0.69 26.40
N GLY A 102 9.76 1.27 25.51
CA GLY A 102 10.21 2.31 24.58
C GLY A 102 11.11 1.85 23.42
N LEU A 103 11.34 0.54 23.25
CA LEU A 103 12.23 0.00 22.21
C LEU A 103 11.83 0.42 20.79
N ALA A 104 10.54 0.38 20.46
CA ALA A 104 10.07 0.82 19.14
C ALA A 104 10.42 2.29 18.83
N THR A 105 10.31 3.19 19.81
CA THR A 105 10.70 4.60 19.63
C THR A 105 12.20 4.73 19.41
N ARG A 106 13.02 3.99 20.18
CA ARG A 106 14.47 3.97 20.01
C ARG A 106 14.88 3.43 18.64
N LEU A 107 14.22 2.36 18.19
CA LEU A 107 14.48 1.73 16.90
C LEU A 107 14.19 2.69 15.74
N VAL A 108 13.02 3.34 15.76
CA VAL A 108 12.63 4.30 14.72
C VAL A 108 13.59 5.49 14.67
N ARG A 109 14.03 6.01 15.82
CA ARG A 109 15.03 7.09 15.88
C ARG A 109 16.39 6.66 15.32
N GLY A 110 16.85 5.46 15.67
CA GLY A 110 18.10 4.92 15.13
C GLY A 110 18.04 4.73 13.62
N MET A 111 16.95 4.15 13.12
CA MET A 111 16.67 3.99 11.69
C MET A 111 16.68 5.32 10.94
N GLU A 112 15.96 6.33 11.45
CA GLU A 112 15.91 7.67 10.88
C GLU A 112 17.31 8.29 10.78
N LYS A 113 18.09 8.23 11.85
CA LYS A 113 19.48 8.71 11.86
C LYS A 113 20.31 8.01 10.78
N THR A 114 20.29 6.68 10.74
CA THR A 114 21.06 5.87 9.77
C THR A 114 20.70 6.18 8.32
N LEU A 115 19.41 6.37 8.02
CA LEU A 115 18.93 6.70 6.68
C LEU A 115 19.30 8.14 6.30
N HIS A 116 19.12 9.10 7.21
CA HIS A 116 19.45 10.50 6.94
C HIS A 116 20.95 10.74 6.75
N GLU A 117 21.81 10.05 7.50
CA GLU A 117 23.27 10.07 7.27
C GLU A 117 23.66 9.56 5.88
N ARG A 118 22.81 8.75 5.24
CA ARG A 118 22.96 8.27 3.86
C ARG A 118 22.21 9.14 2.84
N ASN A 119 21.66 10.27 3.28
CA ASN A 119 20.82 11.17 2.47
C ASN A 119 19.56 10.47 1.89
N ILE A 120 19.00 9.51 2.63
CA ILE A 120 17.78 8.77 2.27
C ILE A 120 16.63 9.31 3.12
N GLY A 121 15.60 9.84 2.47
CA GLY A 121 14.31 10.12 3.12
C GLY A 121 13.51 8.85 3.30
N TRP A 122 12.60 8.81 4.27
CA TRP A 122 11.81 7.61 4.46
C TRP A 122 10.41 7.89 4.97
N GLY A 123 9.52 6.96 4.66
CA GLY A 123 8.16 7.02 5.12
C GLY A 123 7.52 5.67 5.18
N GLY A 124 6.23 5.68 5.46
CA GLY A 124 5.43 4.47 5.39
C GLY A 124 3.97 4.82 5.30
N VAL A 125 3.16 3.78 5.08
CA VAL A 125 1.71 3.91 5.13
C VAL A 125 1.07 2.92 6.10
N PHE A 126 -0.27 2.97 6.24
CA PHE A 126 -1.07 2.05 7.07
C PHE A 126 -0.61 1.89 8.54
N SER A 127 -0.08 2.95 9.15
CA SER A 127 0.26 2.93 10.57
C SER A 127 -0.99 2.86 11.43
N ASN A 128 -0.96 1.96 12.42
CA ASN A 128 -1.92 1.99 13.52
C ASN A 128 -1.68 3.20 14.45
N ASP A 129 -2.62 3.45 15.36
CA ASP A 129 -2.57 4.62 16.25
C ASP A 129 -1.34 4.62 17.17
N ILE A 130 -0.87 3.45 17.59
CA ILE A 130 0.33 3.29 18.43
C ILE A 130 1.57 3.75 17.66
N ALA A 131 1.77 3.26 16.43
CA ALA A 131 2.89 3.65 15.59
C ALA A 131 2.81 5.14 15.24
N LEU A 132 1.62 5.68 14.93
CA LEU A 132 1.42 7.12 14.70
C LEU A 132 1.82 7.97 15.91
N ALA A 133 1.55 7.51 17.13
CA ALA A 133 2.00 8.21 18.34
C ALA A 133 3.54 8.27 18.45
N ILE A 134 4.23 7.19 18.08
CA ILE A 134 5.70 7.17 18.02
C ILE A 134 6.21 8.20 17.00
N TYR A 135 5.66 8.19 15.78
CA TYR A 135 6.08 9.11 14.73
C TYR A 135 5.85 10.58 15.10
N ARG A 136 4.71 10.91 15.72
CA ARG A 136 4.46 12.28 16.24
C ARG A 136 5.49 12.69 17.29
N LYS A 137 5.81 11.79 18.23
CA LYS A 137 6.82 12.05 19.28
C LYS A 137 8.21 12.31 18.69
N LEU A 138 8.53 11.69 17.56
CA LEU A 138 9.80 11.84 16.86
C LEU A 138 9.82 13.00 15.85
N GLY A 139 8.73 13.75 15.70
CA GLY A 139 8.69 14.92 14.82
C GLY A 139 8.46 14.61 13.34
N PHE A 140 7.97 13.41 13.01
CA PHE A 140 7.64 13.05 11.64
C PHE A 140 6.52 13.93 11.10
N THR A 141 6.59 14.24 9.80
CA THR A 141 5.47 14.86 9.10
C THR A 141 4.38 13.83 8.84
N ILE A 142 3.13 14.17 9.17
CA ILE A 142 1.96 13.33 8.94
C ILE A 142 0.95 14.17 8.14
N PRO A 143 1.02 14.15 6.79
CA PRO A 143 0.19 15.01 5.95
C PRO A 143 -1.31 14.72 6.03
N GLY A 144 -1.68 13.53 6.53
CA GLY A 144 -3.07 13.14 6.75
C GLY A 144 -3.35 11.69 6.39
N PHE A 145 -4.60 11.43 5.99
CA PHE A 145 -5.08 10.10 5.63
C PHE A 145 -5.70 10.13 4.23
N ALA A 146 -5.23 9.24 3.35
CA ALA A 146 -5.83 9.08 2.04
C ALA A 146 -7.24 8.55 2.21
N PRO A 147 -8.22 9.10 1.48
CA PRO A 147 -9.60 8.68 1.58
C PRO A 147 -9.78 7.22 1.14
N ARG A 148 -10.68 6.52 1.83
CA ARG A 148 -11.15 5.19 1.43
C ARG A 148 -12.57 5.26 0.91
N TYR A 149 -12.83 4.54 -0.16
CA TYR A 149 -14.12 4.36 -0.77
C TYR A 149 -14.47 2.88 -0.83
N LEU A 150 -15.74 2.57 -0.62
CA LEU A 150 -16.26 1.22 -0.69
C LEU A 150 -17.45 1.15 -1.64
N MET A 151 -17.59 0.02 -2.32
CA MET A 151 -18.84 -0.39 -2.96
C MET A 151 -19.16 -1.80 -2.50
N MET A 152 -20.44 -2.09 -2.29
CA MET A 152 -20.88 -3.36 -1.71
C MET A 152 -21.94 -4.00 -2.60
N LYS A 153 -21.84 -5.32 -2.80
CA LYS A 153 -22.95 -6.15 -3.31
C LYS A 153 -23.74 -6.80 -2.18
N THR A 154 -23.20 -6.77 -0.97
CA THR A 154 -23.73 -7.38 0.24
C THR A 154 -23.56 -6.41 1.40
N ILE A 155 -24.55 -6.36 2.28
CA ILE A 155 -24.47 -5.61 3.55
C ILE A 155 -24.39 -6.55 4.74
N ARG A 156 -24.38 -7.87 4.51
CA ARG A 156 -24.28 -8.89 5.56
C ARG A 156 -23.16 -8.60 6.56
N PRO A 157 -21.89 -8.34 6.18
CA PRO A 157 -20.82 -8.15 7.17
C PRO A 157 -21.09 -6.98 8.13
N LEU A 158 -21.72 -5.91 7.62
CA LEU A 158 -22.12 -4.75 8.42
C LEU A 158 -23.27 -5.10 9.36
N LEU A 159 -24.31 -5.74 8.85
CA LEU A 159 -25.50 -6.08 9.63
C LEU A 159 -25.20 -7.14 10.69
N GLU A 160 -24.34 -8.13 10.41
CA GLU A 160 -23.93 -9.16 11.37
C GLU A 160 -23.22 -8.53 12.57
N TYR A 161 -22.30 -7.59 12.32
CA TYR A 161 -21.57 -6.89 13.38
C TYR A 161 -22.48 -5.99 14.23
N HIS A 162 -23.40 -5.24 13.61
CA HIS A 162 -24.20 -4.23 14.32
C HIS A 162 -25.53 -4.73 14.90
N LEU A 163 -26.16 -5.75 14.32
CA LEU A 163 -27.51 -6.20 14.74
C LEU A 163 -27.50 -7.55 15.43
N GLY A 164 -26.52 -8.44 15.17
CA GLY A 164 -26.41 -9.78 15.76
C GLY A 164 -27.55 -10.77 15.45
N LYS A 165 -28.63 -10.33 14.78
CA LYS A 165 -29.85 -11.14 14.52
C LYS A 165 -29.83 -11.77 13.13
N ARG A 166 -29.37 -13.02 13.03
CA ARG A 166 -29.18 -13.76 11.75
C ARG A 166 -30.38 -13.72 10.79
N LYS A 167 -31.61 -13.86 11.29
CA LYS A 167 -32.82 -13.83 10.44
C LYS A 167 -33.05 -12.46 9.78
N ILE A 168 -32.87 -11.39 10.55
CA ILE A 168 -33.03 -10.01 10.08
C ILE A 168 -31.95 -9.68 9.05
N VAL A 169 -30.70 -10.04 9.37
CA VAL A 169 -29.56 -9.91 8.45
C VAL A 169 -29.86 -10.55 7.09
N LYS A 170 -30.35 -11.79 7.07
CA LYS A 170 -30.62 -12.54 5.83
C LYS A 170 -31.65 -11.85 4.95
N VAL A 171 -32.72 -11.29 5.54
CA VAL A 171 -33.78 -10.59 4.79
C VAL A 171 -33.26 -9.30 4.16
N PHE A 172 -32.62 -8.44 4.97
CA PHE A 172 -32.10 -7.17 4.48
C PHE A 172 -30.96 -7.34 3.47
N ASP A 173 -30.06 -8.29 3.70
CA ASP A 173 -28.99 -8.61 2.75
C ASP A 173 -29.55 -9.16 1.43
N GLY A 174 -30.57 -10.04 1.49
CA GLY A 174 -31.25 -10.55 0.30
C GLY A 174 -31.89 -9.42 -0.53
N PHE A 175 -32.57 -8.48 0.12
CA PHE A 175 -33.13 -7.31 -0.55
C PHE A 175 -32.04 -6.44 -1.19
N TYR A 176 -30.96 -6.15 -0.45
CA TYR A 176 -29.84 -5.35 -0.95
C TYR A 176 -29.16 -6.01 -2.15
N ARG A 177 -28.91 -7.32 -2.11
CA ARG A 177 -28.33 -8.08 -3.23
C ARG A 177 -29.21 -8.01 -4.48
N THR A 178 -30.53 -8.05 -4.33
CA THR A 178 -31.47 -7.90 -5.45
C THR A 178 -31.35 -6.52 -6.08
N LEU A 179 -31.28 -5.45 -5.28
CA LEU A 179 -31.02 -4.10 -5.79
C LEU A 179 -29.67 -4.01 -6.50
N ALA A 180 -28.60 -4.50 -5.88
CA ALA A 180 -27.27 -4.50 -6.48
C ALA A 180 -27.26 -5.22 -7.84
N LYS A 181 -27.93 -6.37 -7.94
CA LYS A 181 -28.11 -7.11 -9.20
C LYS A 181 -28.91 -6.32 -10.24
N ALA A 182 -29.98 -5.64 -9.84
CA ALA A 182 -30.79 -4.82 -10.75
C ALA A 182 -30.01 -3.63 -11.33
N PHE A 183 -29.13 -2.99 -10.54
CA PHE A 183 -28.30 -1.88 -11.00
C PHE A 183 -27.02 -2.31 -11.74
N SER A 184 -26.60 -3.58 -11.59
CA SER A 184 -25.35 -4.10 -12.18
C SER A 184 -25.22 -3.88 -13.70
N PRO A 185 -26.25 -4.17 -14.53
CA PRO A 185 -26.14 -4.01 -15.98
C PRO A 185 -25.87 -2.56 -16.39
N ALA A 186 -26.51 -1.58 -15.73
CA ALA A 186 -26.31 -0.17 -16.04
C ALA A 186 -24.86 0.26 -15.76
N LEU A 187 -24.28 -0.18 -14.63
CA LEU A 187 -22.88 0.09 -14.29
C LEU A 187 -21.91 -0.59 -15.26
N ILE A 188 -22.20 -1.84 -15.65
CA ILE A 188 -21.39 -2.60 -16.62
C ILE A 188 -21.43 -1.93 -18.00
N VAL A 189 -22.60 -1.53 -18.49
CA VAL A 189 -22.74 -0.84 -19.78
C VAL A 189 -22.03 0.51 -19.74
N ARG A 190 -22.12 1.25 -18.63
CA ARG A 190 -21.42 2.51 -18.44
C ARG A 190 -19.90 2.33 -18.50
N ALA A 191 -19.38 1.30 -17.83
CA ALA A 191 -17.96 0.96 -17.88
C ALA A 191 -17.55 0.58 -19.31
N TYR A 192 -18.13 -0.48 -19.88
CA TYR A 192 -17.63 -1.09 -21.11
C TYR A 192 -18.23 -0.53 -22.41
N GLY A 193 -19.07 0.50 -22.33
CA GLY A 193 -19.75 1.04 -23.51
C GLY A 193 -18.78 1.65 -24.52
N LYS A 194 -17.95 2.60 -24.07
CA LYS A 194 -16.97 3.33 -24.91
C LYS A 194 -15.55 2.77 -24.83
N TYR A 195 -15.28 2.01 -23.77
CA TYR A 195 -13.96 1.52 -23.43
C TYR A 195 -13.95 0.00 -23.45
N GLU A 196 -12.78 -0.56 -23.72
CA GLU A 196 -12.51 -1.96 -23.53
C GLU A 196 -11.42 -2.11 -22.47
N MET A 197 -11.56 -3.17 -21.69
CA MET A 197 -10.65 -3.55 -20.63
C MET A 197 -10.12 -4.94 -20.96
N GLU A 198 -8.80 -5.09 -20.88
CA GLU A 198 -8.12 -6.35 -21.12
C GLU A 198 -7.35 -6.74 -19.86
N ILE A 199 -7.41 -8.02 -19.49
CA ILE A 199 -6.56 -8.58 -18.44
C ILE A 199 -5.26 -9.01 -19.09
N VAL A 200 -4.15 -8.47 -18.63
CA VAL A 200 -2.81 -8.74 -19.15
C VAL A 200 -1.93 -9.35 -18.07
N ASP A 201 -0.78 -9.87 -18.47
CA ASP A 201 0.29 -10.23 -17.55
C ASP A 201 1.25 -9.05 -17.33
N ALA A 202 2.34 -9.29 -16.58
CA ALA A 202 3.33 -8.28 -16.30
C ALA A 202 4.08 -7.81 -17.57
N ASP A 203 4.22 -8.66 -18.58
CA ASP A 203 4.87 -8.30 -19.85
C ASP A 203 3.97 -7.38 -20.68
N GLY A 204 2.66 -7.65 -20.73
CA GLY A 204 1.67 -6.78 -21.36
C GLY A 204 1.59 -5.39 -20.70
N LEU A 205 1.66 -5.32 -19.36
CA LEU A 205 1.76 -4.03 -18.66
C LEU A 205 3.08 -3.31 -18.99
N SER A 206 4.19 -4.04 -19.03
CA SER A 206 5.49 -3.46 -19.36
C SER A 206 5.49 -2.86 -20.77
N ALA A 207 4.91 -3.55 -21.75
CA ALA A 207 4.75 -3.05 -23.11
C ALA A 207 3.91 -1.76 -23.17
N LEU A 208 2.83 -1.68 -22.39
CA LEU A 208 2.03 -0.45 -22.27
C LEU A 208 2.89 0.71 -21.72
N LEU A 209 3.64 0.48 -20.64
CA LEU A 209 4.42 1.52 -19.97
C LEU A 209 5.67 1.95 -20.75
N GLN A 210 6.19 1.10 -21.64
CA GLN A 210 7.26 1.45 -22.56
C GLN A 210 6.74 2.27 -23.76
N SER A 211 5.50 2.03 -24.18
CA SER A 211 4.89 2.70 -25.34
C SER A 211 4.08 3.93 -24.98
N THR A 212 3.82 4.18 -23.69
CA THR A 212 3.02 5.30 -23.21
C THR A 212 3.66 5.98 -22.01
N ARG A 213 3.41 7.28 -21.85
CA ARG A 213 3.88 8.05 -20.69
C ARG A 213 2.81 8.06 -19.61
N LEU A 214 3.20 7.76 -18.36
CA LEU A 214 2.34 7.97 -17.20
C LEU A 214 2.23 9.46 -16.86
N HIS A 215 0.99 9.88 -16.59
CA HIS A 215 0.67 11.21 -16.13
C HIS A 215 0.46 11.18 -14.62
N HIS A 216 1.43 11.69 -13.89
CA HIS A 216 1.31 11.92 -12.46
C HIS A 216 0.51 13.19 -12.23
N ALA A 217 -0.56 13.06 -11.45
CA ALA A 217 -1.45 14.17 -11.15
C ALA A 217 -0.88 15.07 -10.05
N GLN A 218 0.01 14.52 -9.23
CA GLN A 218 0.58 15.20 -8.10
C GLN A 218 2.09 15.36 -8.23
N ARG A 219 2.59 16.36 -7.51
CA ARG A 219 3.99 16.75 -7.51
C ARG A 219 4.90 15.65 -6.95
N TYR A 220 4.55 15.14 -5.78
CA TYR A 220 5.33 14.11 -5.09
C TYR A 220 4.79 12.73 -5.50
N HIS A 221 5.56 11.97 -6.28
CA HIS A 221 5.18 10.65 -6.76
C HIS A 221 6.35 9.68 -6.70
N PHE A 222 6.06 8.39 -6.63
CA PHE A 222 7.07 7.34 -6.47
C PHE A 222 7.31 6.60 -7.78
N ASP A 223 8.36 5.78 -7.82
CA ASP A 223 8.65 4.97 -8.99
C ASP A 223 7.44 4.09 -9.36
N SER A 224 6.94 4.32 -10.57
CA SER A 224 5.86 3.57 -11.22
C SER A 224 6.32 2.97 -12.55
N SER A 225 7.62 2.76 -12.71
CA SER A 225 8.20 2.06 -13.86
C SER A 225 7.66 0.64 -13.97
N ALA A 226 7.71 0.10 -15.19
CA ALA A 226 7.30 -1.27 -15.47
C ALA A 226 8.03 -2.29 -14.58
N GLU A 227 9.34 -2.11 -14.38
CA GLU A 227 10.16 -2.98 -13.53
C GLU A 227 9.72 -2.92 -12.07
N ARG A 228 9.48 -1.71 -11.55
CA ARG A 228 9.01 -1.50 -10.18
C ARG A 228 7.65 -2.14 -9.94
N LEU A 229 6.70 -1.95 -10.87
CA LEU A 229 5.37 -2.54 -10.79
C LEU A 229 5.43 -4.07 -10.92
N ARG A 230 6.21 -4.60 -11.86
CA ARG A 230 6.44 -6.05 -12.02
C ARG A 230 6.99 -6.67 -10.74
N TRP A 231 7.96 -6.01 -10.11
CA TRP A 231 8.50 -6.44 -8.82
C TRP A 231 7.43 -6.40 -7.71
N LYS A 232 6.64 -5.33 -7.62
CA LYS A 232 5.55 -5.19 -6.62
C LYS A 232 4.49 -6.30 -6.78
N ILE A 233 4.08 -6.59 -8.01
CA ILE A 233 3.10 -7.63 -8.34
C ILE A 233 3.68 -9.03 -8.05
N GLY A 234 4.94 -9.28 -8.42
CA GLY A 234 5.59 -10.57 -8.27
C GLY A 234 4.86 -11.69 -9.04
N LYS A 235 4.92 -12.92 -8.53
CA LYS A 235 4.25 -14.11 -9.11
C LYS A 235 2.85 -14.38 -8.52
N ARG A 236 2.15 -13.33 -8.11
CA ARG A 236 0.91 -13.45 -7.32
C ARG A 236 -0.29 -13.77 -8.23
N SER A 237 -0.94 -14.89 -7.96
CA SER A 237 -2.12 -15.34 -8.70
C SER A 237 -3.43 -14.67 -8.26
N ASP A 238 -3.43 -13.97 -7.12
CA ASP A 238 -4.61 -13.29 -6.57
C ASP A 238 -4.76 -11.84 -7.05
N MET A 239 -3.91 -11.41 -7.97
CA MET A 239 -3.94 -10.09 -8.60
C MET A 239 -4.39 -10.18 -10.06
N SER A 240 -5.09 -9.15 -10.53
CA SER A 240 -5.43 -8.97 -11.95
C SER A 240 -4.92 -7.62 -12.41
N ILE A 241 -4.13 -7.63 -13.49
CA ILE A 241 -3.61 -6.43 -14.14
C ILE A 241 -4.54 -6.12 -15.31
N CYS A 242 -5.16 -4.95 -15.28
CA CYS A 242 -6.12 -4.54 -16.29
C CYS A 242 -5.61 -3.32 -17.05
N THR A 243 -5.59 -3.38 -18.38
CA THR A 243 -5.36 -2.21 -19.24
C THR A 243 -6.68 -1.73 -19.82
N VAL A 244 -6.77 -0.43 -20.09
CA VAL A 244 -8.00 0.20 -20.58
C VAL A 244 -7.69 1.04 -21.81
N ARG A 245 -8.47 0.89 -22.88
CA ARG A 245 -8.37 1.72 -24.09
C ARG A 245 -9.74 2.10 -24.67
N GLU A 246 -9.78 3.15 -25.48
CA GLU A 246 -10.98 3.59 -26.20
C GLU A 246 -11.26 2.66 -27.40
N LYS A 247 -12.47 2.09 -27.49
CA LYS A 247 -12.82 1.17 -28.59
C LYS A 247 -12.71 1.78 -29.98
N LYS A 248 -13.14 3.04 -30.12
CA LYS A 248 -13.21 3.71 -31.44
C LYS A 248 -11.86 4.19 -31.95
N ARG A 249 -10.97 4.61 -31.03
CA ARG A 249 -9.71 5.29 -31.37
C ARG A 249 -8.48 4.45 -31.05
N GLY A 250 -8.64 3.35 -30.31
CA GLY A 250 -7.53 2.53 -29.81
C GLY A 250 -6.65 3.21 -28.76
N ARG A 251 -6.95 4.46 -28.37
CA ARG A 251 -6.12 5.23 -27.44
C ARG A 251 -6.15 4.61 -26.05
N HIS A 252 -4.98 4.30 -25.49
CA HIS A 252 -4.85 3.85 -24.11
C HIS A 252 -5.24 4.95 -23.13
N ILE A 253 -6.06 4.57 -22.15
CA ILE A 253 -6.45 5.42 -21.02
C ILE A 253 -5.48 5.23 -19.87
N GLY A 254 -5.10 3.98 -19.58
CA GLY A 254 -4.23 3.64 -18.47
C GLY A 254 -4.37 2.18 -18.06
N TYR A 255 -3.93 1.89 -16.84
CA TYR A 255 -4.04 0.59 -16.21
C TYR A 255 -4.58 0.71 -14.79
N PHE A 256 -5.08 -0.41 -14.27
CA PHE A 256 -5.30 -0.60 -12.84
C PHE A 256 -4.99 -2.04 -12.44
N ILE A 257 -4.59 -2.22 -11.19
CA ILE A 257 -4.30 -3.52 -10.60
C ILE A 257 -5.33 -3.76 -9.51
N THR A 258 -5.95 -4.94 -9.53
CA THR A 258 -6.85 -5.36 -8.44
C THR A 258 -6.28 -6.58 -7.73
N LYS A 259 -6.61 -6.73 -6.45
CA LYS A 259 -6.36 -7.93 -5.66
C LYS A 259 -7.66 -8.41 -5.05
N THR A 260 -7.97 -9.69 -5.23
CA THR A 260 -9.18 -10.29 -4.65
C THR A 260 -8.79 -11.31 -3.58
N ARG A 261 -9.29 -11.13 -2.35
CA ARG A 261 -8.93 -11.98 -1.22
C ARG A 261 -10.12 -12.24 -0.28
N PRO A 262 -10.19 -13.43 0.34
CA PRO A 262 -11.11 -13.66 1.45
C PRO A 262 -10.65 -12.85 2.66
N ILE A 263 -11.61 -12.24 3.34
CA ILE A 263 -11.42 -11.61 4.64
C ILE A 263 -11.93 -12.58 5.69
N THR A 264 -11.02 -13.34 6.30
CA THR A 264 -11.31 -14.31 7.37
C THR A 264 -11.07 -13.71 8.76
N GLU A 265 -10.15 -12.76 8.86
CA GLU A 265 -9.88 -11.98 10.07
C GLU A 265 -10.65 -10.65 10.06
N PRO A 266 -10.90 -10.03 11.23
CA PRO A 266 -11.62 -8.77 11.31
C PRO A 266 -10.95 -7.63 10.52
N PHE A 267 -11.48 -7.33 9.33
CA PHE A 267 -11.12 -6.17 8.54
C PHE A 267 -11.53 -4.88 9.24
N GLY A 268 -10.56 -3.97 9.39
CA GLY A 268 -10.72 -2.78 10.22
C GLY A 268 -11.09 -3.10 11.68
N GLY A 269 -10.75 -4.31 12.16
CA GLY A 269 -11.07 -4.79 13.50
C GLY A 269 -12.55 -5.16 13.73
N LYS A 270 -13.38 -5.17 12.68
CA LYS A 270 -14.85 -5.30 12.85
C LYS A 270 -15.51 -6.32 11.92
N TYR A 271 -15.21 -6.26 10.63
CA TYR A 271 -15.99 -6.98 9.62
C TYR A 271 -15.22 -8.18 9.09
N LYS A 272 -15.87 -9.33 8.92
CA LYS A 272 -15.22 -10.55 8.44
C LYS A 272 -16.15 -11.39 7.58
N ASP A 273 -15.60 -12.48 7.06
CA ASP A 273 -16.26 -13.51 6.28
C ASP A 273 -16.83 -12.97 4.96
N PHE A 274 -16.05 -12.21 4.17
CA PHE A 274 -16.47 -11.73 2.85
C PHE A 274 -15.32 -11.70 1.84
N MET A 275 -15.65 -11.70 0.55
CA MET A 275 -14.65 -11.52 -0.51
C MET A 275 -14.42 -10.04 -0.82
N LEU A 276 -13.20 -9.56 -0.57
CA LEU A 276 -12.78 -8.18 -0.85
C LEU A 276 -11.97 -8.10 -2.14
N MET A 277 -12.38 -7.23 -3.06
CA MET A 277 -11.57 -6.76 -4.17
C MET A 277 -11.05 -5.36 -3.83
N THR A 278 -9.74 -5.18 -3.81
CA THR A 278 -9.13 -3.86 -3.63
C THR A 278 -8.49 -3.42 -4.94
N MET A 279 -8.74 -2.19 -5.38
CA MET A 279 -7.95 -1.53 -6.42
C MET A 279 -6.63 -1.09 -5.80
N MET A 280 -5.58 -1.83 -6.11
CA MET A 280 -4.28 -1.74 -5.46
C MET A 280 -3.44 -0.59 -6.00
N ASP A 281 -3.38 -0.49 -7.32
CA ASP A 281 -2.61 0.51 -8.05
C ASP A 281 -3.36 0.93 -9.32
N TYR A 282 -2.99 2.08 -9.87
CA TYR A 282 -3.44 2.58 -11.16
C TYR A 282 -2.49 3.63 -11.70
N GLY A 283 -2.45 3.73 -13.03
CA GLY A 283 -1.73 4.78 -13.72
C GLY A 283 -2.51 5.26 -14.94
N VAL A 284 -2.58 6.58 -15.10
CA VAL A 284 -3.26 7.20 -16.25
C VAL A 284 -2.21 7.49 -17.33
N CYS A 285 -2.39 6.94 -18.52
CA CYS A 285 -1.50 7.15 -19.67
C CYS A 285 -2.04 8.18 -20.67
N SER A 286 -3.22 8.75 -20.40
CA SER A 286 -3.84 9.76 -21.25
C SER A 286 -3.74 11.15 -20.63
N ASP A 287 -3.65 12.18 -21.47
CA ASP A 287 -3.76 13.60 -21.08
C ASP A 287 -5.16 14.02 -20.60
N ARG A 288 -6.11 13.08 -20.54
CA ARG A 288 -7.50 13.36 -20.23
C ARG A 288 -7.68 13.61 -18.73
N ALA A 289 -8.35 14.71 -18.40
CA ALA A 289 -8.70 15.05 -17.02
C ALA A 289 -9.60 13.99 -16.33
N ASP A 290 -10.41 13.25 -17.10
CA ASP A 290 -11.33 12.21 -16.61
C ASP A 290 -10.72 10.80 -16.61
N GLY A 291 -9.43 10.64 -16.93
CA GLY A 291 -8.76 9.34 -17.04
C GLY A 291 -8.94 8.45 -15.80
N LEU A 292 -8.73 9.01 -14.60
CA LEU A 292 -8.95 8.29 -13.34
C LEU A 292 -10.40 7.83 -13.17
N GLY A 293 -11.37 8.69 -13.49
CA GLY A 293 -12.80 8.35 -13.40
C GLY A 293 -13.17 7.19 -14.32
N ILE A 294 -12.58 7.14 -15.52
CA ILE A 294 -12.74 6.03 -16.45
C ILE A 294 -12.16 4.73 -15.85
N LEU A 295 -10.94 4.77 -15.30
CA LEU A 295 -10.32 3.60 -14.67
C LEU A 295 -11.13 3.08 -13.49
N VAL A 296 -11.61 3.97 -12.62
CA VAL A 296 -12.48 3.60 -11.48
C VAL A 296 -13.80 2.99 -11.97
N SER A 297 -14.40 3.53 -13.03
CA SER A 297 -15.60 2.96 -13.65
C SER A 297 -15.34 1.56 -14.23
N GLN A 298 -14.20 1.33 -14.89
CA GLN A 298 -13.80 -0.01 -15.34
C GLN A 298 -13.62 -0.97 -14.17
N ALA A 299 -12.93 -0.54 -13.10
CA ALA A 299 -12.70 -1.36 -11.92
C ALA A 299 -14.02 -1.74 -11.23
N VAL A 300 -14.98 -0.82 -11.16
CA VAL A 300 -16.34 -1.11 -10.69
C VAL A 300 -17.07 -2.08 -11.62
N GLY A 301 -16.99 -1.88 -12.95
CA GLY A 301 -17.55 -2.83 -13.91
C GLY A 301 -16.96 -4.24 -13.77
N PHE A 302 -15.66 -4.34 -13.53
CA PHE A 302 -14.95 -5.59 -13.30
C PHE A 302 -15.36 -6.23 -11.98
N PHE A 303 -15.43 -5.44 -10.92
CA PHE A 303 -15.99 -5.84 -9.64
C PHE A 303 -17.39 -6.41 -9.83
N MET A 304 -18.31 -5.76 -10.54
CA MET A 304 -19.69 -6.22 -10.72
C MET A 304 -19.77 -7.60 -11.39
N LYS A 305 -18.84 -7.94 -12.27
CA LYS A 305 -18.74 -9.26 -12.92
C LYS A 305 -18.05 -10.33 -12.08
N SER A 306 -17.26 -9.95 -11.08
CA SER A 306 -16.51 -10.87 -10.22
C SER A 306 -17.38 -11.51 -9.12
N ASN A 307 -16.82 -12.51 -8.43
CA ASN A 307 -17.40 -13.09 -7.21
C ASN A 307 -17.14 -12.25 -5.95
N ALA A 308 -16.37 -11.14 -6.05
CA ALA A 308 -16.13 -10.27 -4.92
C ALA A 308 -17.43 -9.62 -4.44
N GLU A 309 -17.50 -9.42 -3.14
CA GLU A 309 -18.66 -8.95 -2.40
C GLU A 309 -18.54 -7.48 -2.00
N VAL A 310 -17.32 -7.03 -1.73
CA VAL A 310 -16.97 -5.65 -1.42
C VAL A 310 -15.83 -5.22 -2.34
N PHE A 311 -15.92 -4.00 -2.86
CA PHE A 311 -14.85 -3.33 -3.58
C PHE A 311 -14.31 -2.19 -2.73
N GLU A 312 -12.99 -2.06 -2.67
CA GLU A 312 -12.27 -1.01 -1.97
C GLU A 312 -11.38 -0.22 -2.93
N LEU A 313 -11.42 1.10 -2.77
CA LEU A 313 -10.53 2.04 -3.43
C LEU A 313 -9.90 2.95 -2.37
N ILE A 314 -8.57 3.00 -2.35
CA ILE A 314 -7.81 4.05 -1.68
C ILE A 314 -7.12 4.85 -2.78
N THR A 315 -7.30 6.17 -2.76
CA THR A 315 -6.78 7.06 -3.79
C THR A 315 -6.19 8.30 -3.16
N THR A 316 -5.30 8.95 -3.91
CA THR A 316 -4.72 10.26 -3.63
C THR A 316 -5.76 11.26 -3.16
N ALA A 317 -5.47 12.03 -2.11
CA ALA A 317 -6.38 13.09 -1.69
C ALA A 317 -6.51 14.16 -2.78
N GLY A 318 -7.71 14.71 -2.96
CA GLY A 318 -8.02 15.73 -3.97
C GLY A 318 -8.45 15.16 -5.33
N THR A 319 -8.30 13.86 -5.57
CA THR A 319 -8.74 13.22 -6.83
C THR A 319 -10.22 12.86 -6.82
N GLU A 320 -10.93 13.06 -5.70
CA GLU A 320 -12.37 12.77 -5.55
C GLU A 320 -13.24 13.42 -6.61
N LYS A 321 -12.87 14.64 -7.02
CA LYS A 321 -13.60 15.41 -8.05
C LYS A 321 -13.52 14.74 -9.43
N ARG A 322 -12.56 13.82 -9.63
CA ARG A 322 -12.36 13.06 -10.86
C ARG A 322 -13.05 11.69 -10.81
N ILE A 323 -13.60 11.29 -9.66
CA ILE A 323 -14.36 10.06 -9.51
C ILE A 323 -15.81 10.33 -9.87
N ASP A 324 -16.34 9.45 -10.70
CA ASP A 324 -17.75 9.43 -11.04
C ASP A 324 -18.57 8.75 -9.94
N TRP A 325 -19.26 9.56 -9.12
CA TRP A 325 -20.07 9.08 -8.01
C TRP A 325 -21.28 8.24 -8.42
N SER A 326 -21.68 8.27 -9.69
CA SER A 326 -22.73 7.39 -10.19
C SER A 326 -22.32 5.91 -10.23
N THR A 327 -21.04 5.61 -9.96
CA THR A 327 -20.55 4.24 -9.73
C THR A 327 -21.09 3.58 -8.46
N GLY A 328 -21.65 4.34 -7.52
CA GLY A 328 -22.16 3.82 -6.25
C GLY A 328 -21.09 3.65 -5.16
N LEU A 329 -19.88 4.19 -5.38
CA LEU A 329 -18.85 4.29 -4.35
C LEU A 329 -19.30 5.23 -3.22
N VAL A 330 -19.12 4.77 -1.98
CA VAL A 330 -19.38 5.56 -0.77
C VAL A 330 -18.09 5.82 0.00
N LYS A 331 -17.96 7.01 0.57
CA LYS A 331 -16.79 7.36 1.40
C LYS A 331 -16.85 6.59 2.73
N ALA A 332 -15.79 5.82 3.01
CA ALA A 332 -15.68 4.93 4.17
C ALA A 332 -14.59 5.39 5.17
N GLY A 333 -14.36 6.70 5.22
CA GLY A 333 -13.46 7.36 6.18
C GLY A 333 -11.98 7.35 5.78
N ARG A 334 -11.11 7.21 6.79
CA ARG A 334 -9.65 7.20 6.66
C ARG A 334 -9.20 5.84 6.11
N GLY A 335 -8.53 5.84 4.96
CA GLY A 335 -7.98 4.62 4.33
C GLY A 335 -6.55 4.38 4.74
N MET A 336 -5.65 5.24 4.25
CA MET A 336 -4.22 5.04 4.37
C MET A 336 -3.58 6.24 5.06
N SER A 337 -3.04 6.05 6.27
CA SER A 337 -2.17 7.07 6.87
C SER A 337 -0.90 7.20 6.04
N PHE A 338 -0.35 8.40 5.90
CA PHE A 338 0.98 8.59 5.36
C PHE A 338 1.82 9.39 6.36
N LYS A 339 3.07 8.97 6.55
CA LYS A 339 4.05 9.64 7.40
C LYS A 339 5.41 9.58 6.73
N TYR A 340 6.22 10.60 6.97
CA TYR A 340 7.59 10.63 6.49
C TYR A 340 8.51 11.50 7.34
N SER A 341 9.80 11.26 7.17
CA SER A 341 10.89 12.13 7.60
C SER A 341 11.91 12.24 6.46
N ILE A 342 12.52 13.41 6.33
CA ILE A 342 13.49 13.70 5.27
C ILE A 342 14.80 14.24 5.87
N PRO A 343 15.94 14.01 5.22
CA PRO A 343 17.20 14.64 5.59
C PRO A 343 17.07 16.17 5.58
N SER A 344 17.76 16.85 6.49
CA SER A 344 17.77 18.33 6.55
C SER A 344 18.38 19.01 5.33
N THR A 345 19.08 18.24 4.50
CA THR A 345 19.64 18.67 3.20
C THR A 345 18.58 18.78 2.11
N TRP A 346 17.38 18.21 2.32
CA TRP A 346 16.28 18.27 1.37
C TRP A 346 15.39 19.48 1.66
N ASN A 347 15.10 20.25 0.62
CA ASN A 347 14.21 21.40 0.70
C ASN A 347 12.90 21.07 -0.02
N PHE A 348 11.93 20.53 0.72
CA PHE A 348 10.56 20.38 0.24
C PHE A 348 9.75 21.63 0.57
N GLU A 349 8.83 21.98 -0.32
CA GLU A 349 7.92 23.09 -0.09
C GLU A 349 6.89 22.76 1.00
N GLU A 350 6.25 23.78 1.55
CA GLU A 350 5.22 23.63 2.59
C GLU A 350 4.05 22.75 2.13
N ASP A 351 3.80 22.66 0.83
CA ASP A 351 2.78 21.81 0.23
C ASP A 351 3.02 20.31 0.47
N SER A 352 4.27 19.88 0.73
CA SER A 352 4.59 18.51 1.14
C SER A 352 3.88 18.08 2.43
N LYS A 353 3.46 19.05 3.27
CA LYS A 353 2.67 18.77 4.49
C LYS A 353 1.19 18.54 4.18
N CYS A 354 0.76 18.70 2.92
CA CYS A 354 -0.61 18.48 2.47
C CYS A 354 -0.70 17.18 1.69
N LEU A 355 -1.60 16.29 2.10
CA LEU A 355 -1.76 14.99 1.43
C LEU A 355 -2.18 15.11 -0.05
N THR A 356 -2.82 16.22 -0.43
CA THR A 356 -3.21 16.48 -1.82
C THR A 356 -2.04 16.63 -2.77
N SER A 357 -0.83 16.91 -2.29
CA SER A 357 0.37 17.01 -3.12
C SER A 357 1.05 15.66 -3.36
N TRP A 358 0.61 14.58 -2.71
CA TRP A 358 1.24 13.26 -2.80
C TRP A 358 0.41 12.28 -3.61
N GLU A 359 1.00 11.64 -4.60
CA GLU A 359 0.38 10.55 -5.33
C GLU A 359 0.44 9.27 -4.50
N LEU A 360 -0.71 8.90 -3.93
CA LEU A 360 -0.84 7.84 -2.96
C LEU A 360 -1.94 6.85 -3.34
N ASN A 361 -1.55 5.61 -3.55
CA ASN A 361 -2.42 4.47 -3.82
C ASN A 361 -2.13 3.36 -2.80
N HIS A 362 -2.85 2.24 -2.88
CA HIS A 362 -2.64 1.14 -1.93
C HIS A 362 -1.25 0.48 -2.09
N PHE A 363 -0.63 0.61 -3.26
CA PHE A 363 0.73 0.16 -3.58
C PHE A 363 1.84 1.12 -3.16
N SER A 364 1.52 2.32 -2.65
CA SER A 364 2.54 3.33 -2.35
C SER A 364 3.63 2.83 -1.42
N ALA A 365 3.34 2.03 -0.39
CA ALA A 365 4.36 1.39 0.45
C ALA A 365 4.30 -0.15 0.44
N ASP A 366 3.84 -0.77 -0.64
CA ASP A 366 3.53 -2.21 -0.68
C ASP A 366 4.77 -3.13 -0.79
N ALA A 367 5.84 -2.76 -0.11
CA ALA A 367 6.83 -3.73 0.35
C ALA A 367 6.26 -4.67 1.44
N PHE A 368 5.09 -4.35 2.03
CA PHE A 368 4.58 -5.01 3.24
C PHE A 368 3.13 -5.47 3.19
N ALA A 369 2.35 -5.14 2.16
CA ALA A 369 1.02 -5.72 2.08
C ALA A 369 1.18 -7.15 1.58
N PHE A 370 0.55 -8.05 2.35
CA PHE A 370 0.32 -9.45 2.03
C PHE A 370 1.54 -10.38 2.25
N TYR A 371 1.97 -10.48 3.50
CA TYR A 371 2.15 -11.82 4.06
C TYR A 371 0.78 -12.40 4.41
#